data_AF-A0A497F2J3-F1
#
_entry.id   AF-A0A497F2J3-F1
#
_cell.length_a   1.000
_cell.length_b   1.000
_cell.length_c   1.000
_cell.angle_alpha   90.00
_cell.angle_beta   90.00
_cell.angle_gamma   90.00
#
_symmetry.space_group_name_H-M   'P 1'
#
loop_
_entity.id
_entity.type
_entity.pdbx_description
1 polymer ?
#
loop_
_entity_poly.entity_id
_entity_poly.type
_entity_poly.pdbx_seq_one_letter_code
_entity_poly.pdbx_strand_id
1 'polypeptide(L)'
;MQNLSLSYGKVAAAIFFLYLGISIWLISSGVITDILLLIAGLLVLIGVWTITYGFTMSQKDVVFWLANGAFITLISASIFAFRLTEQISISIAVLFIGVGLLIIAFMLKR
;
A
#
# COMPACT_ATOMS: atom_id res chain seq x y z
N MET A 1 29.93 13.13 7.12
CA MET A 1 28.55 12.84 7.56
C MET A 1 28.23 11.42 7.12
N GLN A 2 28.11 10.47 8.05
CA GLN A 2 27.64 9.12 7.72
C GLN A 2 26.20 9.25 7.20
N ASN A 3 25.98 8.93 5.94
CA ASN A 3 24.63 8.73 5.41
C ASN A 3 24.04 7.55 6.18
N LEU A 4 23.23 7.84 7.21
CA LEU A 4 22.30 6.87 7.78
C LEU A 4 21.36 6.48 6.64
N SER A 5 21.69 5.40 5.92
CA SER A 5 20.82 4.85 4.90
C SER A 5 19.56 4.36 5.60
N LEU A 6 18.48 5.13 5.49
CA LEU A 6 17.17 4.79 6.03
C LEU A 6 16.67 3.53 5.32
N SER A 7 16.71 2.39 6.02
CA SER A 7 16.27 1.12 5.47
C SER A 7 14.75 1.12 5.29
N TYR A 8 14.29 0.74 4.08
CA TYR A 8 12.87 0.57 3.75
C TYR A 8 12.09 -0.15 4.85
N GLY A 9 12.62 -1.29 5.32
CA GLY A 9 11.96 -2.14 6.30
C GLY A 9 11.78 -1.48 7.67
N LYS A 10 12.71 -0.62 8.09
CA LYS A 10 12.61 0.08 9.39
C LYS A 10 11.45 1.08 9.38
N VAL A 11 11.30 1.83 8.30
CA VAL A 11 10.20 2.80 8.15
C VAL A 11 8.88 2.07 7.96
N ALA A 12 8.84 1.01 7.16
CA ALA A 12 7.64 0.20 6.99
C ALA A 12 7.15 -0.41 8.32
N ALA A 13 8.08 -0.89 9.15
CA ALA A 13 7.77 -1.38 10.49
C ALA A 13 7.25 -0.25 11.41
N ALA A 14 7.85 0.93 11.36
CA ALA A 14 7.37 2.09 12.13
C ALA A 14 5.94 2.49 11.72
N ILE A 15 5.65 2.55 10.41
CA ILE A 15 4.30 2.79 9.88
C ILE A 15 3.33 1.72 10.40
N PHE A 16 3.71 0.44 10.33
CA PHE A 16 2.89 -0.66 10.82
C PHE A 16 2.53 -0.51 12.30
N PHE A 17 3.51 -0.31 13.18
CA PHE A 17 3.25 -0.21 14.62
C PHE A 17 2.46 1.04 15.00
N LEU A 18 2.76 2.20 14.38
CA LEU A 18 2.00 3.42 14.60
C LEU A 18 0.55 3.24 14.15
N TYR A 19 0.34 2.69 12.96
CA TYR A 19 -0.99 2.48 12.42
C TYR A 19 -1.77 1.40 13.19
N LEU A 20 -1.10 0.37 13.72
CA LEU A 20 -1.72 -0.62 14.59
C LEU A 20 -2.26 0.05 15.87
N GLY A 21 -1.49 0.92 16.51
CA GLY A 21 -1.94 1.69 17.67
C GLY A 21 -3.15 2.57 17.36
N ILE A 22 -3.12 3.28 16.23
CA ILE A 22 -4.27 4.07 15.74
C ILE A 22 -5.49 3.18 15.47
N SER A 23 -5.29 2.01 14.86
CA SER A 23 -6.37 1.06 14.54
C SER A 23 -7.05 0.52 15.79
N ILE A 24 -6.28 0.15 16.81
CA ILE A 24 -6.80 -0.29 18.11
C ILE A 24 -7.64 0.84 18.74
N TRP A 25 -7.13 2.07 18.72
CA TRP A 25 -7.87 3.23 19.24
C TRP A 25 -9.18 3.46 18.47
N LEU A 26 -9.16 3.45 17.14
CA LEU A 26 -10.34 3.64 16.28
C LEU A 26 -11.43 2.58 16.51
N ILE A 27 -11.03 1.31 16.68
CA ILE A 27 -11.97 0.23 17.02
C ILE A 27 -12.53 0.44 18.43
N SER A 28 -11.66 0.69 19.42
CA SER A 28 -12.09 0.80 20.83
C SER A 28 -13.00 2.00 21.09
N SER A 29 -12.85 3.07 20.31
CA SER A 29 -13.70 4.27 20.37
C SER A 29 -14.98 4.15 19.53
N GLY A 30 -15.15 3.10 18.74
CA GLY A 30 -16.30 2.91 17.86
C GLY A 30 -16.32 3.83 16.63
N VAL A 31 -15.25 4.60 16.38
CA VAL A 31 -15.15 5.50 15.21
C VAL A 31 -15.09 4.69 13.91
N ILE A 32 -14.31 3.60 13.89
CA ILE A 32 -14.29 2.64 12.79
C ILE A 32 -14.48 1.24 13.36
N THR A 33 -15.58 0.59 12.98
CA THR A 33 -15.87 -0.80 13.38
C THR A 33 -15.45 -1.82 12.33
N ASP A 34 -15.12 -1.35 11.13
CA ASP A 34 -14.80 -2.19 9.99
C ASP A 34 -13.30 -2.49 9.90
N ILE A 35 -12.94 -3.73 10.22
CA ILE A 35 -11.56 -4.21 10.18
C ILE A 35 -10.99 -4.17 8.75
N LEU A 36 -11.81 -4.38 7.71
CA LEU A 36 -11.33 -4.35 6.33
C LEU A 36 -10.89 -2.94 5.93
N LEU A 37 -11.61 -1.91 6.37
CA LEU A 37 -11.22 -0.51 6.13
C LEU A 37 -9.91 -0.15 6.84
N LEU A 38 -9.67 -0.69 8.04
CA LEU A 38 -8.41 -0.49 8.74
C LEU A 38 -7.25 -1.15 8.00
N ILE A 39 -7.41 -2.41 7.56
CA ILE A 39 -6.41 -3.09 6.73
C ILE A 39 -6.15 -2.32 5.44
N ALA A 40 -7.19 -1.83 4.77
CA ALA A 40 -7.06 -1.01 3.58
C ALA A 40 -6.21 0.24 3.84
N GLY A 41 -6.51 1.00 4.90
CA GLY A 41 -5.71 2.17 5.26
C GLY A 41 -4.23 1.86 5.55
N LEU A 42 -3.93 0.72 6.20
CA LEU A 42 -2.55 0.27 6.39
C LEU A 42 -1.86 0.00 5.05
N LEU A 43 -2.55 -0.69 4.13
CA LEU A 43 -2.02 -1.01 2.81
C LEU A 43 -1.74 0.27 2.02
N VAL A 44 -2.59 1.30 2.07
CA VAL A 44 -2.29 2.60 1.43
C VAL A 44 -0.99 3.19 1.98
N LEU A 45 -0.83 3.24 3.31
CA LEU A 45 0.38 3.83 3.91
C LEU A 45 1.65 3.08 3.51
N ILE A 46 1.61 1.74 3.50
CA ILE A 46 2.73 0.92 3.02
C ILE A 46 2.97 1.12 1.52
N GLY A 47 1.91 1.18 0.71
CA GLY A 47 1.99 1.43 -0.73
C GLY A 47 2.63 2.78 -1.04
N VAL A 48 2.18 3.85 -0.37
CA VAL A 48 2.73 5.21 -0.49
C VAL A 48 4.19 5.26 -0.03
N TRP A 49 4.53 4.61 1.08
CA TRP A 49 5.93 4.52 1.51
C TRP A 49 6.80 3.80 0.48
N THR A 50 6.30 2.70 -0.11
CA THR A 50 7.01 1.94 -1.15
C THR A 50 7.30 2.82 -2.38
N ILE A 51 6.31 3.60 -2.83
CA ILE A 51 6.47 4.57 -3.93
C ILE A 51 7.50 5.64 -3.56
N THR A 52 7.35 6.22 -2.37
CA THR A 52 8.23 7.30 -1.87
C THR A 52 9.67 6.83 -1.78
N TYR A 53 9.90 5.63 -1.24
CA TYR A 53 11.22 5.01 -1.15
C TYR A 53 11.82 4.77 -2.54
N GLY A 54 11.01 4.30 -3.50
CA GLY A 54 11.43 4.13 -4.89
C GLY A 54 11.96 5.43 -5.51
N PHE A 55 11.23 6.53 -5.35
CA PHE A 55 11.64 7.83 -5.92
C PHE A 55 12.81 8.49 -5.18
N THR A 56 12.82 8.43 -3.85
CA THR A 56 13.73 9.25 -3.03
C THR A 56 15.02 8.54 -2.64
N MET A 57 14.98 7.20 -2.49
CA MET A 57 16.06 6.44 -1.84
C MET A 57 16.63 5.34 -2.75
N SER A 58 15.85 4.77 -3.66
CA SER A 58 16.27 3.62 -4.49
C SER A 58 16.16 3.88 -6.00
N GLN A 59 17.02 4.78 -6.50
CA GLN A 59 17.05 5.18 -7.91
C GLN A 59 17.43 4.06 -8.90
N LYS A 60 18.06 2.95 -8.45
CA LYS A 60 18.46 1.85 -9.33
C LYS A 60 17.32 0.88 -9.69
N ASP A 61 16.26 0.83 -8.89
CA ASP A 61 15.16 -0.13 -9.02
C ASP A 61 13.79 0.56 -8.99
N VAL A 62 13.71 1.80 -9.47
CA VAL A 62 12.50 2.64 -9.40
C VAL A 62 11.27 1.91 -9.93
N VAL A 63 11.37 1.24 -11.09
CA VAL A 63 10.26 0.47 -11.68
C VAL A 63 9.72 -0.60 -10.72
N PHE A 64 10.61 -1.32 -10.03
CA PHE A 64 10.20 -2.33 -9.05
C PHE A 64 9.44 -1.69 -7.87
N TRP A 65 9.97 -0.62 -7.29
CA TRP A 65 9.35 0.04 -6.15
C TRP A 65 8.01 0.70 -6.51
N LEU A 66 7.93 1.36 -7.66
CA LEU A 66 6.69 1.97 -8.14
C LEU A 66 5.61 0.93 -8.45
N ALA A 67 5.97 -0.15 -9.16
CA ALA A 67 5.01 -1.19 -9.51
C ALA A 67 4.44 -1.86 -8.26
N ASN A 68 5.30 -2.25 -7.31
CA ASN A 68 4.84 -2.87 -6.06
C ASN A 68 4.04 -1.88 -5.19
N GLY A 69 4.50 -0.64 -5.06
CA GLY A 69 3.77 0.35 -4.26
C GLY A 69 2.41 0.71 -4.86
N ALA A 70 2.32 0.84 -6.18
CA ALA A 70 1.05 1.04 -6.90
C ALA A 70 0.13 -0.17 -6.74
N PHE A 71 0.66 -1.39 -6.85
CA PHE A 71 -0.11 -2.61 -6.67
C PHE A 71 -0.68 -2.73 -5.25
N ILE A 72 0.13 -2.50 -4.21
CA ILE A 72 -0.31 -2.51 -2.81
C ILE A 72 -1.43 -1.46 -2.61
N THR A 73 -1.27 -0.27 -3.19
CA THR A 73 -2.29 0.78 -3.13
C THR A 73 -3.58 0.36 -3.85
N LEU A 74 -3.49 -0.34 -4.97
CA LEU A 74 -4.65 -0.87 -5.70
C LEU A 74 -5.36 -2.00 -4.96
N ILE A 75 -4.65 -2.84 -4.19
CA ILE A 75 -5.29 -3.79 -3.25
C ILE A 75 -6.10 -3.03 -2.21
N SER A 76 -5.56 -1.95 -1.65
CA SER A 76 -6.38 -1.13 -0.74
C SER A 76 -7.58 -0.51 -1.45
N ALA A 77 -7.39 0.02 -2.67
CA ALA A 77 -8.45 0.65 -3.42
C ALA A 77 -9.56 -0.34 -3.77
N SER A 78 -9.24 -1.61 -4.03
CA SER A 78 -10.25 -2.65 -4.28
C SER A 78 -11.08 -2.96 -3.04
N ILE A 79 -10.49 -2.93 -1.84
CA ILE A 79 -11.22 -3.08 -0.58
C ILE A 79 -12.16 -1.88 -0.37
N PHE A 80 -11.67 -0.65 -0.55
CA PHE A 80 -12.53 0.54 -0.46
C PHE A 80 -13.66 0.51 -1.49
N ALA A 81 -13.37 0.13 -2.75
CA ALA A 81 -14.38 0.01 -3.79
C ALA A 81 -15.46 -1.00 -3.42
N PHE A 82 -15.08 -2.16 -2.86
CA PHE A 82 -16.05 -3.13 -2.35
C PHE A 82 -16.91 -2.51 -1.24
N ARG A 83 -16.31 -1.86 -0.24
CA ARG A 83 -17.06 -1.30 0.90
C ARG A 83 -17.94 -0.10 0.54
N LEU A 84 -17.59 0.65 -0.50
CA LEU A 84 -18.40 1.79 -0.97
C LEU A 84 -19.52 1.38 -1.93
N THR A 85 -19.32 0.32 -2.71
CA THR A 85 -20.27 -0.08 -3.76
C THR A 85 -21.05 -1.35 -3.43
N GLU A 86 -20.59 -2.13 -2.45
CA GLU A 86 -21.05 -3.49 -2.10
C GLU A 86 -21.03 -4.46 -3.30
N GLN A 87 -20.27 -4.13 -4.36
CA GLN A 87 -20.14 -4.92 -5.58
C GLN A 87 -18.75 -5.55 -5.67
N ILE A 88 -18.71 -6.88 -5.59
CA ILE A 88 -17.46 -7.64 -5.68
C ILE A 88 -16.80 -7.54 -7.06
N SER A 89 -17.61 -7.39 -8.13
CA SER A 89 -17.13 -7.24 -9.51
C SER A 89 -16.24 -5.99 -9.68
N ILE A 90 -16.61 -4.87 -9.06
CA ILE A 90 -15.84 -3.61 -9.10
C ILE A 90 -14.50 -3.80 -8.37
N SER A 91 -14.52 -4.42 -7.19
CA SER A 91 -13.31 -4.73 -6.43
C SER A 91 -12.33 -5.60 -7.22
N ILE A 92 -12.86 -6.66 -7.84
CA ILE A 92 -12.08 -7.57 -8.69
C ILE A 92 -11.49 -6.82 -9.89
N ALA A 93 -12.26 -5.95 -10.56
CA ALA A 93 -11.78 -5.16 -11.69
C ALA A 93 -10.60 -4.26 -11.30
N VAL A 94 -10.67 -3.58 -10.15
CA VAL A 94 -9.57 -2.76 -9.62
C VAL A 94 -8.32 -3.60 -9.35
N LEU A 95 -8.49 -4.81 -8.80
CA LEU A 95 -7.37 -5.73 -8.57
C LEU A 95 -6.72 -6.16 -9.90
N PHE A 96 -7.52 -6.47 -10.92
CA PHE A 96 -7.02 -6.86 -12.24
C PHE A 96 -6.25 -5.74 -12.94
N ILE A 97 -6.65 -4.47 -12.76
CA ILE A 97 -5.85 -3.32 -13.20
C ILE A 97 -4.47 -3.36 -12.55
N GLY A 98 -4.40 -3.65 -11.24
CA GLY A 98 -3.12 -3.78 -10.53
C GLY A 98 -2.25 -4.92 -11.04
N VAL A 99 -2.83 -6.09 -11.29
CA VAL A 99 -2.10 -7.23 -11.88
C VAL A 99 -1.58 -6.88 -13.28
N GLY A 100 -2.41 -6.25 -14.12
CA GLY A 100 -1.99 -5.77 -15.44
C GLY A 100 -0.82 -4.78 -15.36
N LEU A 101 -0.87 -3.86 -14.40
CA LEU A 101 0.21 -2.90 -14.13
C LEU A 101 1.52 -3.60 -13.75
N LEU A 102 1.47 -4.61 -12.88
CA LEU A 102 2.64 -5.40 -12.53
C LEU A 102 3.21 -6.12 -13.75
N ILE A 103 2.37 -6.80 -14.53
CA ILE A 103 2.80 -7.53 -15.74
C ILE A 103 3.52 -6.57 -16.69
N ILE A 104 2.92 -5.42 -17.01
CA ILE A 104 3.52 -4.41 -17.90
C ILE A 104 4.85 -3.92 -17.32
N ALA A 105 4.90 -3.56 -16.04
CA ALA A 105 6.11 -3.04 -15.41
C ALA A 105 7.27 -4.06 -15.45
N PHE A 106 6.99 -5.35 -15.23
CA PHE A 106 8.01 -6.40 -15.28
C PHE A 106 8.40 -6.78 -16.72
N MET A 107 7.48 -6.67 -17.68
CA MET A 107 7.82 -6.84 -19.10
C MET A 107 8.76 -5.72 -19.60
N LEU A 108 8.53 -4.48 -19.17
CA LEU A 108 9.35 -3.31 -19.55
C LEU A 108 10.68 -3.23 -18.81
N LYS A 109 10.84 -3.95 -17.69
CA LYS A 109 12.11 -4.04 -16.95
C LYS A 109 13.11 -5.00 -17.61
N ARG A 110 12.63 -5.94 -18.46
CA ARG A 110 13.49 -6.82 -19.27
C ARG A 110 14.16 -6.05 -20.39
#